data_AF-A0A6J3LT07-F1
#
_entry.id   AF-A0A6J3LT07-F1
#
_cell.length_a   1.000
_cell.length_b   1.000
_cell.length_c   1.000
_cell.angle_alpha   90.00
_cell.angle_beta   90.00
_cell.angle_gamma   90.00
#
_symmetry.space_group_name_H-M   'P 1'
#
loop_
_entity.id
_entity.type
_entity.pdbx_description
1 polymer ?
#
loop_
_entity_poly.entity_id
_entity_poly.type
_entity_poly.pdbx_seq_one_letter_code
_entity_poly.pdbx_strand_id
1 'polypeptide(L)'
;MANTEISQESSLHLDQYFKTSDDQVPRILEAFLDGEIDPETTATRTASIYAPQLSQGNASPTDELWTALVEVAKHSGRDQADASRAVTFLNSLSEQGDIADAASVAIQPSWATGGVYWRDLPGFAFAFRVQAFDLDRHRFLRGKESLLQTTTFAATYLQYGNPTIRKGMIFLAEVGLMTGLEHDHGELNDLYLPAAATWMAIAAERVRELCNENYNRDDDAPGLPEVYHGPPLWSAGRGFSVGRWQFWKQRFETLAQSNRLSDELRGQARRAHDAMVRVDE
;
A
#
# COMPACT_ATOMS: atom_id res chain seq x y z
N MET A 1 -42.57 -1.92 3.75
CA MET A 1 -41.38 -1.21 4.27
C MET A 1 -40.76 -2.10 5.34
N ALA A 2 -39.70 -2.81 4.99
CA ALA A 2 -38.83 -3.51 5.92
C ALA A 2 -37.43 -3.36 5.32
N ASN A 3 -36.66 -2.40 5.86
CA ASN A 3 -35.24 -2.29 5.59
C ASN A 3 -34.56 -3.42 6.37
N THR A 4 -34.12 -4.45 5.66
CA THR A 4 -33.20 -5.42 6.21
C THR A 4 -31.81 -4.82 6.08
N GLU A 5 -31.31 -4.25 7.18
CA GLU A 5 -29.89 -3.94 7.34
C GLU A 5 -29.11 -5.24 7.23
N ILE A 6 -28.41 -5.42 6.12
CA ILE A 6 -27.35 -6.42 5.99
C ILE A 6 -26.11 -5.77 6.60
N SER A 7 -25.98 -5.83 7.92
CA SER A 7 -24.68 -5.76 8.56
C SER A 7 -24.02 -7.12 8.40
N GLN A 8 -23.29 -7.31 7.30
CA GLN A 8 -22.31 -8.39 7.23
C GLN A 8 -21.08 -7.90 7.97
N GLU A 9 -21.01 -8.18 9.28
CA GLU A 9 -19.76 -8.26 10.00
C GLU A 9 -18.94 -9.38 9.35
N SER A 10 -18.08 -8.98 8.41
CA SER A 10 -17.05 -9.85 7.85
C SER A 10 -16.01 -10.05 8.94
N SER A 11 -16.27 -10.99 9.85
CA SER A 11 -15.28 -11.49 10.82
C SER A 11 -14.05 -11.92 10.04
N LEU A 12 -12.93 -11.24 10.28
CA LEU A 12 -11.66 -11.58 9.67
C LEU A 12 -11.22 -12.91 10.27
N HIS A 13 -11.18 -13.99 9.47
CA HIS A 13 -10.60 -15.25 9.93
C HIS A 13 -9.10 -15.23 9.64
N LEU A 14 -8.32 -14.56 10.50
CA LEU A 14 -6.86 -14.54 10.37
C LEU A 14 -6.24 -15.93 10.55
N ASP A 15 -6.90 -16.80 11.32
CA ASP A 15 -6.47 -18.18 11.63
C ASP A 15 -6.09 -19.02 10.39
N GLN A 16 -6.67 -18.74 9.22
CA GLN A 16 -6.36 -19.47 8.00
C GLN A 16 -4.95 -19.20 7.45
N TYR A 17 -4.30 -18.12 7.89
CA TYR A 17 -3.00 -17.66 7.39
C TYR A 17 -1.81 -18.06 8.28
N PHE A 18 -2.07 -18.51 9.51
CA PHE A 18 -1.03 -18.91 10.46
C PHE A 18 -0.98 -20.44 10.55
N LYS A 19 0.14 -21.04 10.13
CA LYS A 19 0.33 -22.51 10.18
C LYS A 19 0.98 -22.95 11.49
N THR A 20 1.50 -22.02 12.27
CA THR A 20 2.11 -22.28 13.57
C THR A 20 1.09 -22.19 14.70
N SER A 21 1.34 -22.95 15.77
CA SER A 21 0.46 -23.15 16.93
C SER A 21 0.32 -21.93 17.86
N ASP A 22 0.51 -20.71 17.34
CA ASP A 22 0.54 -19.49 18.15
C ASP A 22 -0.63 -18.56 17.76
N ASP A 23 -1.84 -18.92 18.22
CA ASP A 23 -3.08 -18.16 18.06
C ASP A 23 -3.02 -16.71 18.61
N GLN A 24 -1.90 -16.30 19.21
CA GLN A 24 -1.77 -15.00 19.87
C GLN A 24 -1.69 -13.84 18.88
N VAL A 25 -0.91 -13.98 17.80
CA VAL A 25 -0.74 -12.89 16.81
C VAL A 25 -2.06 -12.60 16.07
N PRO A 26 -2.79 -13.59 15.53
CA PRO A 26 -4.13 -13.37 14.97
C PRO A 26 -5.03 -12.56 15.90
N ARG A 27 -5.15 -12.98 17.17
CA ARG A 27 -6.01 -12.31 18.16
C ARG A 27 -5.57 -10.89 18.48
N ILE A 28 -4.27 -10.63 18.53
CA ILE A 28 -3.72 -9.28 18.72
C ILE A 28 -4.11 -8.41 17.53
N LEU A 29 -3.95 -8.90 16.30
CA LEU A 29 -4.27 -8.12 15.10
C LEU A 29 -5.77 -7.92 14.92
N GLU A 30 -6.61 -8.89 15.29
CA GLU A 30 -8.07 -8.75 15.34
C GLU A 30 -8.49 -7.69 16.35
N ALA A 31 -8.02 -7.78 17.61
CA ALA A 31 -8.27 -6.77 18.63
C ALA A 31 -7.76 -5.37 18.21
N PHE A 32 -6.66 -5.31 17.45
CA PHE A 32 -6.19 -4.06 16.86
C PHE A 32 -7.19 -3.53 15.84
N LEU A 33 -7.64 -4.36 14.87
CA LEU A 33 -8.59 -3.96 13.85
C LEU A 33 -9.95 -3.55 14.43
N ASP A 34 -10.37 -4.17 15.53
CA ASP A 34 -11.60 -3.84 16.26
C ASP A 34 -11.46 -2.58 17.14
N GLY A 35 -10.26 -2.00 17.21
CA GLY A 35 -10.00 -0.77 17.96
C GLY A 35 -9.76 -0.98 19.47
N GLU A 36 -9.70 -2.22 19.95
CA GLU A 36 -9.57 -2.56 21.37
C GLU A 36 -8.17 -2.28 21.94
N ILE A 37 -7.14 -2.38 21.10
CA ILE A 37 -5.75 -2.13 21.48
C ILE A 37 -5.12 -1.08 20.55
N ASP A 38 -4.32 -0.18 21.11
CA ASP A 38 -3.65 0.90 20.37
C ASP A 38 -2.49 0.39 19.48
N PRO A 39 -2.09 1.16 18.45
CA PRO A 39 -1.01 0.79 17.54
C PRO A 39 0.32 0.41 18.22
N GLU A 40 0.73 1.18 19.22
CA GLU A 40 2.01 1.02 19.92
C GLU A 40 2.04 -0.25 20.77
N THR A 41 0.96 -0.52 21.49
CA THR A 41 0.75 -1.76 22.24
C THR A 41 0.71 -2.97 21.30
N THR A 42 0.04 -2.84 20.15
CA THR A 42 -0.01 -3.89 19.11
C THR A 42 1.39 -4.21 18.60
N ALA A 43 2.16 -3.19 18.22
CA ALA A 43 3.55 -3.32 17.76
C ALA A 43 4.44 -4.03 18.79
N THR A 44 4.37 -3.60 20.05
CA THR A 44 5.17 -4.16 21.14
C THR A 44 4.85 -5.64 21.38
N ARG A 45 3.56 -6.00 21.40
CA ARG A 45 3.13 -7.39 21.61
C ARG A 45 3.51 -8.28 20.43
N THR A 46 3.27 -7.82 19.20
CA THR A 46 3.66 -8.56 17.98
C THR A 46 5.17 -8.79 17.95
N ALA A 47 5.99 -7.76 18.18
CA ALA A 47 7.44 -7.91 18.17
C ALA A 47 7.93 -8.86 19.28
N SER A 48 7.32 -8.80 20.47
CA SER A 48 7.69 -9.68 21.60
C SER A 48 7.44 -11.16 21.31
N ILE A 49 6.40 -11.49 20.54
CA ILE A 49 6.09 -12.88 20.15
C ILE A 49 7.11 -13.40 19.13
N TYR A 50 7.45 -12.58 18.13
CA TYR A 50 8.37 -13.00 17.06
C TYR A 50 9.85 -12.93 17.43
N ALA A 51 10.25 -12.02 18.34
CA ALA A 51 11.66 -11.78 18.64
C ALA A 51 12.46 -13.05 19.06
N PRO A 52 11.94 -13.93 19.94
CA PRO A 52 12.64 -15.16 20.29
C PRO A 52 12.85 -16.08 19.08
N GLN A 53 11.87 -16.18 18.18
CA GLN A 53 11.94 -17.06 17.02
C GLN A 53 12.92 -16.53 15.97
N LEU A 54 12.89 -15.22 15.73
CA LEU A 54 13.79 -14.52 14.80
C LEU A 54 15.25 -14.55 15.29
N SER A 55 15.47 -14.49 16.62
CA SER A 55 16.81 -14.63 17.22
C SER A 55 17.45 -16.01 17.00
N GLN A 56 16.64 -17.05 16.75
CA GLN A 56 17.11 -18.40 16.45
C GLN A 56 17.39 -18.61 14.95
N GLY A 57 17.23 -17.57 14.13
CA GLY A 57 17.42 -17.65 12.68
C GLY A 57 16.30 -18.38 11.94
N ASN A 58 15.14 -18.57 12.57
CA ASN A 58 13.99 -19.16 11.91
C ASN A 58 13.36 -18.13 10.96
N ALA A 59 13.38 -18.40 9.65
CA ALA A 59 12.81 -17.53 8.63
C ALA A 59 11.31 -17.82 8.37
N SER A 60 10.78 -18.97 8.79
CA SER A 60 9.34 -19.28 8.61
C SER A 60 8.39 -18.25 9.25
N PRO A 61 8.68 -17.70 10.44
CA PRO A 61 7.81 -16.72 11.10
C PRO A 61 7.73 -15.40 10.34
N THR A 62 8.71 -15.04 9.49
CA THR A 62 8.64 -13.78 8.74
C THR A 62 7.60 -13.81 7.63
N ASP A 63 7.43 -14.94 6.94
CA ASP A 63 6.43 -15.03 5.87
C ASP A 63 5.00 -14.94 6.43
N GLU A 64 4.76 -15.58 7.58
CA GLU A 64 3.50 -15.49 8.32
C GLU A 64 3.25 -14.05 8.82
N LEU A 65 4.27 -13.42 9.42
CA LEU A 65 4.20 -12.03 9.86
C LEU A 65 3.86 -11.09 8.71
N TRP A 66 4.59 -11.16 7.58
CA TRP A 66 4.35 -10.27 6.44
C TRP A 66 2.96 -10.47 5.86
N THR A 67 2.51 -11.71 5.74
CA THR A 67 1.15 -12.02 5.30
C THR A 67 0.11 -11.40 6.23
N ALA A 68 0.30 -11.51 7.55
CA ALA A 68 -0.60 -10.92 8.52
C ALA A 68 -0.63 -9.38 8.46
N LEU A 69 0.53 -8.72 8.32
CA LEU A 69 0.61 -7.27 8.17
C LEU A 69 -0.05 -6.80 6.86
N VAL A 70 0.03 -7.61 5.79
CA VAL A 70 -0.69 -7.32 4.55
C VAL A 70 -2.20 -7.42 4.73
N GLU A 71 -2.70 -8.41 5.48
CA GLU A 71 -4.13 -8.48 5.78
C GLU A 71 -4.60 -7.29 6.63
N VAL A 72 -3.82 -6.85 7.62
CA VAL A 72 -4.11 -5.61 8.37
C VAL A 72 -4.18 -4.42 7.43
N ALA A 73 -3.21 -4.29 6.51
CA ALA A 73 -3.18 -3.19 5.55
C ALA A 73 -4.39 -3.18 4.60
N LYS A 74 -4.84 -4.36 4.13
CA LYS A 74 -6.04 -4.49 3.29
C LYS A 74 -7.30 -4.08 4.05
N HIS A 75 -7.46 -4.51 5.30
CA HIS A 75 -8.66 -4.21 6.10
C HIS A 75 -8.72 -2.76 6.55
N SER A 76 -7.55 -2.18 6.87
CA SER A 76 -7.46 -0.80 7.33
C SER A 76 -7.64 0.23 6.21
N GLY A 77 -7.70 -0.20 4.95
CA GLY A 77 -7.89 0.68 3.80
C GLY A 77 -9.32 1.18 3.58
N ARG A 78 -10.28 0.79 4.42
CA ARG A 78 -11.70 1.17 4.27
C ARG A 78 -11.92 2.67 4.37
N ASP A 79 -11.16 3.32 5.23
CA ASP A 79 -11.09 4.77 5.29
C ASP A 79 -9.68 5.25 5.68
N GLN A 80 -9.48 6.57 5.65
CA GLN A 80 -8.17 7.16 5.92
C GLN A 80 -7.77 7.07 7.40
N ALA A 81 -8.72 7.05 8.34
CA ALA A 81 -8.42 7.00 9.77
C ALA A 81 -7.88 5.63 10.17
N ASP A 82 -8.53 4.56 9.69
CA ASP A 82 -8.05 3.19 9.87
C ASP A 82 -6.69 3.00 9.19
N ALA A 83 -6.52 3.51 7.97
CA ALA A 83 -5.26 3.45 7.25
C ALA A 83 -4.15 4.14 8.05
N SER A 84 -4.40 5.35 8.55
CA SER A 84 -3.46 6.09 9.40
C SER A 84 -3.10 5.32 10.66
N ARG A 85 -4.07 4.67 11.30
CA ARG A 85 -3.85 3.85 12.50
C ARG A 85 -2.96 2.64 12.21
N ALA A 86 -3.14 1.98 11.07
CA ALA A 86 -2.27 0.90 10.60
C ALA A 86 -0.86 1.39 10.22
N VAL A 87 -0.73 2.59 9.64
CA VAL A 87 0.58 3.22 9.41
C VAL A 87 1.30 3.48 10.73
N THR A 88 0.62 4.01 11.74
CA THR A 88 1.18 4.19 13.09
C THR A 88 1.67 2.86 13.65
N PHE A 89 0.86 1.80 13.55
CA PHE A 89 1.25 0.47 14.02
C PHE A 89 2.55 -0.03 13.36
N LEU A 90 2.66 0.08 12.04
CA LEU A 90 3.88 -0.32 11.33
C LEU A 90 5.09 0.57 11.64
N ASN A 91 4.88 1.87 11.85
CA ASN A 91 5.95 2.78 12.29
C ASN A 91 6.44 2.37 13.69
N SER A 92 5.52 2.16 14.64
CA SER A 92 5.86 1.69 15.99
C SER A 92 6.50 0.30 16.00
N LEU A 93 6.12 -0.57 15.05
CA LEU A 93 6.79 -1.85 14.84
C LEU A 93 8.23 -1.66 14.36
N SER A 94 8.48 -0.69 13.48
CA SER A 94 9.83 -0.36 13.01
C SER A 94 10.74 0.25 14.09
N GLU A 95 10.16 0.68 15.20
CA GLU A 95 10.87 1.25 16.35
C GLU A 95 11.15 0.21 17.44
N GLN A 96 10.65 -1.03 17.30
CA GLN A 96 11.01 -2.14 18.18
C GLN A 96 12.49 -2.45 17.92
N GLY A 97 13.36 -2.19 18.90
CA GLY A 97 14.81 -2.23 18.70
C GLY A 97 15.33 -3.50 18.01
N ASP A 98 16.45 -3.37 17.29
CA ASP A 98 17.01 -4.44 16.46
C ASP A 98 17.14 -5.76 17.23
N ILE A 99 16.72 -6.85 16.60
CA ILE A 99 16.96 -8.19 17.10
C ILE A 99 18.45 -8.46 16.94
N ALA A 100 19.14 -8.71 18.05
CA ALA A 100 20.59 -8.93 18.05
C ALA A 100 20.93 -10.37 18.44
N ASP A 101 22.05 -10.86 17.92
CA ASP A 101 22.63 -12.14 18.33
C ASP A 101 23.36 -12.05 19.68
N ALA A 102 23.97 -13.15 20.13
CA ALA A 102 24.74 -13.19 21.37
C ALA A 102 25.93 -12.22 21.41
N ALA A 103 26.40 -11.74 20.25
CA ALA A 103 27.47 -10.76 20.11
C ALA A 103 26.94 -9.31 20.01
N SER A 104 25.63 -9.10 20.24
CA SER A 104 24.97 -7.79 20.08
C SER A 104 25.03 -7.24 18.64
N VAL A 105 25.17 -8.12 17.65
CA VAL A 105 25.12 -7.75 16.24
C VAL A 105 23.68 -7.92 15.75
N ALA A 106 23.14 -6.88 15.10
CA ALA A 106 21.79 -6.92 14.56
C ALA A 106 21.67 -8.03 13.50
N ILE A 107 20.68 -8.90 13.68
CA ILE A 107 20.42 -10.04 12.80
C ILE A 107 19.75 -9.53 11.53
N GLN A 108 20.34 -9.93 10.41
CA GLN A 108 19.78 -9.68 9.08
C GLN A 108 19.08 -10.95 8.58
N PRO A 109 17.93 -10.84 7.89
CA PRO A 109 17.32 -11.98 7.24
C PRO A 109 18.24 -12.49 6.12
N SER A 110 18.51 -13.79 6.10
CA SER A 110 19.40 -14.41 5.10
C SER A 110 18.93 -14.26 3.65
N TRP A 111 17.64 -14.04 3.46
CA TRP A 111 17.00 -13.88 2.15
C TRP A 111 16.92 -12.42 1.68
N ALA A 112 17.18 -11.46 2.57
CA ALA A 112 17.15 -10.04 2.22
C ALA A 112 18.56 -9.55 1.88
N THR A 113 18.68 -8.75 0.81
CA THR A 113 19.93 -8.05 0.47
C THR A 113 20.12 -6.83 1.37
N GLY A 114 20.27 -7.08 2.66
CA GLY A 114 20.44 -6.07 3.71
C GLY A 114 19.17 -5.75 4.50
N GLY A 115 19.36 -4.96 5.55
CA GLY A 115 18.33 -4.56 6.50
C GLY A 115 18.16 -5.51 7.70
N VAL A 116 17.45 -5.04 8.71
CA VAL A 116 17.15 -5.76 9.96
C VAL A 116 15.63 -5.85 10.16
N TYR A 117 15.18 -6.87 10.87
CA TYR A 117 13.76 -7.25 10.93
C TYR A 117 12.79 -6.10 11.22
N TRP A 118 13.00 -5.34 12.29
CA TRP A 118 12.05 -4.32 12.71
C TRP A 118 12.26 -3.00 11.97
N ARG A 119 13.44 -2.39 12.11
CA ARG A 119 13.74 -1.08 11.52
C ARG A 119 13.43 -0.99 10.02
N ASP A 120 13.70 -2.05 9.28
CA ASP A 120 13.63 -2.02 7.82
C ASP A 120 12.43 -2.81 7.26
N LEU A 121 11.70 -3.56 8.10
CA LEU A 121 10.65 -4.52 7.72
C LEU A 121 10.96 -5.21 6.37
N PRO A 122 12.12 -5.88 6.26
CA PRO A 122 12.60 -6.43 4.99
C PRO A 122 11.53 -7.36 4.44
N GLY A 123 11.21 -7.22 3.15
CA GLY A 123 10.20 -8.01 2.44
C GLY A 123 8.73 -7.64 2.66
N PHE A 124 8.37 -6.79 3.62
CA PHE A 124 6.98 -6.33 3.76
C PHE A 124 6.45 -5.70 2.48
N ALA A 125 7.21 -4.78 1.88
CA ALA A 125 6.86 -4.14 0.61
C ALA A 125 6.65 -5.15 -0.53
N PHE A 126 7.47 -6.19 -0.59
CA PHE A 126 7.35 -7.24 -1.59
C PHE A 126 6.12 -8.11 -1.33
N ALA A 127 5.90 -8.55 -0.10
CA ALA A 127 4.71 -9.30 0.31
C ALA A 127 3.44 -8.49 0.01
N PHE A 128 3.42 -7.21 0.36
CA PHE A 128 2.31 -6.30 0.09
C PHE A 128 2.04 -6.16 -1.41
N ARG A 129 3.09 -5.97 -2.23
CA ARG A 129 2.95 -5.95 -3.69
C ARG A 129 2.35 -7.25 -4.24
N VAL A 130 2.85 -8.41 -3.80
CA VAL A 130 2.43 -9.72 -4.32
C VAL A 130 1.02 -10.08 -3.86
N GLN A 131 0.70 -9.84 -2.60
CA GLN A 131 -0.52 -10.34 -1.98
C GLN A 131 -1.68 -9.33 -2.04
N ALA A 132 -1.40 -8.03 -1.94
CA ALA A 132 -2.43 -6.98 -1.90
C ALA A 132 -2.70 -6.37 -3.28
N PHE A 133 -1.65 -6.16 -4.08
CA PHE A 133 -1.76 -5.58 -5.42
C PHE A 133 -1.88 -6.61 -6.55
N ASP A 134 -1.68 -7.91 -6.26
CA ASP A 134 -1.84 -9.08 -7.13
C ASP A 134 -1.90 -8.74 -8.63
N LEU A 135 -0.74 -8.42 -9.21
CA LEU A 135 -0.59 -7.89 -10.58
C LEU A 135 -0.92 -8.92 -11.69
N ASP A 136 -1.51 -10.06 -11.36
CA ASP A 136 -1.89 -11.09 -12.32
C ASP A 136 -3.25 -10.77 -12.99
N ARG A 137 -3.24 -10.70 -14.33
CA ARG A 137 -4.38 -10.31 -15.18
C ARG A 137 -5.67 -11.05 -14.87
N HIS A 138 -5.57 -12.30 -14.43
CA HIS A 138 -6.73 -13.17 -14.22
C HIS A 138 -7.41 -12.96 -12.84
N ARG A 139 -6.78 -12.21 -11.93
CA ARG A 139 -7.31 -11.94 -10.57
C ARG A 139 -7.53 -10.46 -10.26
N PHE A 140 -7.24 -9.54 -11.17
CA PHE A 140 -7.70 -8.13 -11.11
C PHE A 140 -9.24 -7.96 -10.96
N LEU A 141 -10.01 -9.07 -11.07
CA LEU A 141 -11.41 -9.16 -10.68
C LEU A 141 -11.65 -9.24 -9.17
N ARG A 142 -10.61 -9.25 -8.32
CA ARG A 142 -10.76 -9.00 -6.87
C ARG A 142 -11.22 -7.55 -6.70
N GLY A 143 -12.54 -7.35 -6.80
CA GLY A 143 -13.36 -6.15 -6.62
C GLY A 143 -12.69 -4.76 -6.56
N LYS A 144 -13.28 -3.79 -7.26
CA LYS A 144 -12.98 -2.33 -7.16
C LYS A 144 -12.69 -1.88 -5.72
N GLU A 145 -13.44 -2.41 -4.76
CA GLU A 145 -13.28 -2.13 -3.33
C GLU A 145 -11.92 -2.59 -2.76
N SER A 146 -11.49 -3.82 -3.02
CA SER A 146 -10.21 -4.35 -2.50
C SER A 146 -9.01 -3.57 -3.04
N LEU A 147 -9.05 -3.18 -4.33
CA LEU A 147 -8.00 -2.34 -4.92
C LEU A 147 -7.97 -0.95 -4.26
N LEU A 148 -9.14 -0.36 -4.03
CA LEU A 148 -9.25 0.96 -3.42
C LEU A 148 -8.77 0.96 -1.97
N GLN A 149 -9.13 -0.06 -1.19
CA GLN A 149 -8.68 -0.22 0.19
C GLN A 149 -7.15 -0.34 0.26
N THR A 150 -6.60 -1.25 -0.54
CA THR A 150 -5.16 -1.45 -0.63
C THR A 150 -4.44 -0.16 -1.06
N THR A 151 -5.01 0.57 -2.02
CA THR A 151 -4.45 1.84 -2.48
C THR A 151 -4.52 2.92 -1.41
N THR A 152 -5.61 2.98 -0.65
CA THR A 152 -5.79 3.93 0.46
C THR A 152 -4.70 3.75 1.51
N PHE A 153 -4.51 2.51 1.98
CA PHE A 153 -3.42 2.19 2.91
C PHE A 153 -2.05 2.55 2.31
N ALA A 154 -1.77 2.12 1.08
CA ALA A 154 -0.46 2.33 0.46
C ALA A 154 -0.15 3.82 0.25
N ALA A 155 -1.15 4.63 -0.10
CA ALA A 155 -1.02 6.07 -0.23
C ALA A 155 -0.77 6.73 1.13
N THR A 156 -1.51 6.34 2.17
CA THR A 156 -1.28 6.83 3.54
C THR A 156 0.12 6.46 4.02
N TYR A 157 0.58 5.23 3.73
CA TYR A 157 1.93 4.79 4.10
C TYR A 157 3.02 5.51 3.31
N LEU A 158 2.80 5.81 2.03
CA LEU A 158 3.73 6.63 1.25
C LEU A 158 3.90 8.02 1.86
N GLN A 159 2.80 8.64 2.28
CA GLN A 159 2.78 9.99 2.84
C GLN A 159 3.39 10.04 4.25
N TYR A 160 3.01 9.13 5.15
CA TYR A 160 3.30 9.23 6.59
C TYR A 160 4.16 8.09 7.16
N GLY A 161 4.45 7.07 6.37
CA GLY A 161 5.23 5.91 6.80
C GLY A 161 6.72 6.19 6.93
N ASN A 162 7.41 5.29 7.65
CA ASN A 162 8.85 5.32 7.83
C ASN A 162 9.60 5.43 6.47
N PRO A 163 10.57 6.35 6.32
CA PRO A 163 11.30 6.57 5.07
C PRO A 163 11.99 5.34 4.48
N THR A 164 12.45 4.41 5.31
CA THR A 164 13.14 3.20 4.85
C THR A 164 12.17 2.22 4.20
N ILE A 165 11.00 2.04 4.82
CA ILE A 165 9.99 1.05 4.42
C ILE A 165 9.14 1.61 3.26
N ARG A 166 8.82 2.91 3.28
CA ARG A 166 7.93 3.54 2.28
C ARG A 166 8.46 3.50 0.85
N LYS A 167 9.76 3.20 0.64
CA LYS A 167 10.35 2.99 -0.70
C LYS A 167 9.57 1.96 -1.51
N GLY A 168 9.04 0.92 -0.86
CA GLY A 168 8.17 -0.07 -1.48
C GLY A 168 6.89 0.50 -2.07
N MET A 169 6.32 1.52 -1.43
CA MET A 169 5.08 2.17 -1.87
C MET A 169 5.29 3.10 -3.06
N ILE A 170 6.52 3.59 -3.27
CA ILE A 170 6.87 4.44 -4.43
C ILE A 170 6.62 3.66 -5.74
N PHE A 171 7.03 2.40 -5.80
CA PHE A 171 6.77 1.51 -6.94
C PHE A 171 5.26 1.41 -7.22
N LEU A 172 4.45 1.19 -6.18
CA LEU A 172 3.01 1.00 -6.30
C LEU A 172 2.30 2.29 -6.72
N ALA A 173 2.75 3.44 -6.21
CA ALA A 173 2.25 4.74 -6.64
C ALA A 173 2.53 4.98 -8.12
N GLU A 174 3.76 4.74 -8.58
CA GLU A 174 4.12 4.87 -9.98
C GLU A 174 3.21 3.99 -10.86
N VAL A 175 3.12 2.70 -10.53
CA VAL A 175 2.28 1.73 -11.24
C VAL A 175 0.81 2.15 -11.26
N GLY A 176 0.27 2.57 -10.12
CA GLY A 176 -1.14 2.97 -9.99
C GLY A 176 -1.46 4.21 -10.83
N LEU A 177 -0.59 5.21 -10.80
CA LEU A 177 -0.76 6.44 -11.59
C LEU A 177 -0.58 6.20 -13.08
N MET A 178 0.44 5.43 -13.47
CA MET A 178 0.63 4.99 -14.87
C MET A 178 -0.59 4.25 -15.40
N THR A 179 -1.08 3.30 -14.61
CA THR A 179 -2.24 2.50 -14.99
C THR A 179 -3.47 3.40 -15.10
N GLY A 180 -3.77 4.24 -14.12
CA GLY A 180 -4.99 5.06 -14.16
C GLY A 180 -4.97 6.24 -15.13
N LEU A 181 -3.81 6.77 -15.53
CA LEU A 181 -3.72 8.08 -16.20
C LEU A 181 -3.01 8.07 -17.55
N GLU A 182 -2.06 7.15 -17.75
CA GLU A 182 -1.20 7.13 -18.95
C GLU A 182 -1.73 6.23 -20.05
N HIS A 183 -2.88 5.58 -19.85
CA HIS A 183 -3.53 4.76 -20.86
C HIS A 183 -5.03 5.09 -20.87
N ASP A 184 -5.65 5.00 -22.04
CA ASP A 184 -7.12 5.04 -22.14
C ASP A 184 -7.65 3.61 -21.99
N HIS A 185 -8.32 3.35 -20.88
CA HIS A 185 -8.79 2.03 -20.50
C HIS A 185 -10.23 1.75 -20.90
N GLY A 186 -10.93 2.73 -21.50
CA GLY A 186 -12.35 2.60 -21.81
C GLY A 186 -13.16 2.21 -20.56
N GLU A 187 -13.63 0.97 -20.52
CA GLU A 187 -14.45 0.41 -19.42
C GLU A 187 -13.65 0.15 -18.13
N LEU A 188 -12.32 -0.06 -18.18
CA LEU A 188 -11.53 -0.27 -16.94
C LEU A 188 -11.18 1.03 -16.21
N ASN A 189 -11.63 2.18 -16.73
CA ASN A 189 -11.52 3.46 -16.02
C ASN A 189 -12.21 3.41 -14.65
N ASP A 190 -13.32 2.68 -14.52
CA ASP A 190 -14.07 2.51 -13.27
C ASP A 190 -13.26 1.81 -12.16
N LEU A 191 -12.20 1.08 -12.54
CA LEU A 191 -11.29 0.38 -11.62
C LEU A 191 -10.04 1.22 -11.31
N TYR A 192 -9.35 1.72 -12.33
CA TYR A 192 -8.03 2.32 -12.16
C TYR A 192 -8.07 3.82 -11.84
N LEU A 193 -9.07 4.55 -12.31
CA LEU A 193 -9.19 5.98 -12.02
C LEU A 193 -9.41 6.25 -10.52
N PRO A 194 -10.28 5.52 -9.79
CA PRO A 194 -10.41 5.70 -8.34
C PRO A 194 -9.09 5.47 -7.59
N ALA A 195 -8.33 4.44 -7.96
CA ALA A 195 -7.04 4.13 -7.35
C ALA A 195 -6.02 5.26 -7.61
N ALA A 196 -5.88 5.69 -8.86
CA ALA A 196 -5.00 6.81 -9.20
C ALA A 196 -5.41 8.12 -8.49
N ALA A 197 -6.71 8.40 -8.41
CA ALA A 197 -7.23 9.56 -7.70
C ALA A 197 -6.92 9.50 -6.20
N THR A 198 -6.97 8.32 -5.60
CA THR A 198 -6.65 8.08 -4.18
C THR A 198 -5.20 8.39 -3.86
N TRP A 199 -4.27 7.98 -4.73
CA TRP A 199 -2.85 8.34 -4.59
C TRP A 199 -2.65 9.85 -4.49
N MET A 200 -3.29 10.63 -5.36
CA MET A 200 -3.17 12.10 -5.31
C MET A 200 -3.95 12.73 -4.17
N ALA A 201 -5.11 12.18 -3.81
CA ALA A 201 -5.90 12.71 -2.70
C ALA A 201 -5.16 12.61 -1.35
N ILE A 202 -4.35 11.57 -1.16
CA ILE A 202 -3.67 11.28 0.10
C ILE A 202 -2.18 11.64 0.07
N ALA A 203 -1.48 11.31 -1.02
CA ALA A 203 -0.02 11.35 -1.11
C ALA A 203 0.53 12.35 -2.14
N ALA A 204 -0.26 13.35 -2.56
CA ALA A 204 0.17 14.34 -3.55
C ALA A 204 1.46 15.07 -3.16
N GLU A 205 1.64 15.44 -1.89
CA GLU A 205 2.86 16.10 -1.40
C GLU A 205 4.08 15.20 -1.63
N ARG A 206 4.02 13.95 -1.16
CA ARG A 206 5.15 13.04 -1.32
C ARG A 206 5.42 12.70 -2.79
N VAL A 207 4.37 12.55 -3.61
CA VAL A 207 4.53 12.36 -5.06
C VAL A 207 5.17 13.58 -5.72
N ARG A 208 4.81 14.79 -5.29
CA ARG A 208 5.42 16.03 -5.80
C ARG A 208 6.91 16.11 -5.47
N GLU A 209 7.29 15.76 -4.25
CA GLU A 209 8.69 15.68 -3.82
C GLU A 209 9.48 14.73 -4.72
N LEU A 210 8.97 13.52 -4.96
CA LEU A 210 9.61 12.55 -5.87
C LEU A 210 9.75 13.09 -7.30
N CYS A 211 8.74 13.81 -7.79
CA CYS A 211 8.78 14.47 -9.10
C CYS A 211 9.83 15.59 -9.16
N ASN A 212 10.03 16.34 -8.08
CA ASN A 212 11.06 17.39 -7.99
C ASN A 212 12.47 16.79 -7.87
N GLU A 213 12.61 15.68 -7.16
CA GLU A 213 13.85 14.89 -7.06
C GLU A 213 14.20 14.19 -8.38
N ASN A 214 13.29 14.19 -9.36
CA ASN A 214 13.39 13.42 -10.60
C ASN A 214 13.66 11.93 -10.31
N TYR A 215 12.99 11.39 -9.29
CA TYR A 215 13.25 10.06 -8.77
C TYR A 215 13.04 9.01 -9.86
N ASN A 216 14.08 8.24 -10.15
CA ASN A 216 13.99 7.09 -11.03
C ASN A 216 14.27 5.82 -10.23
N ARG A 217 13.65 4.72 -10.61
CA ARG A 217 13.91 3.44 -9.96
C ARG A 217 15.15 2.80 -10.60
N ASP A 218 16.03 2.31 -9.76
CA ASP A 218 17.22 1.57 -10.18
C ASP A 218 16.93 0.08 -10.43
N ASP A 219 15.66 -0.34 -10.40
CA ASP A 219 15.30 -1.76 -10.57
C ASP A 219 15.03 -2.13 -12.04
N ASP A 220 15.60 -3.26 -12.45
CA ASP A 220 15.26 -3.96 -13.70
C ASP A 220 13.90 -4.67 -13.62
N ALA A 221 13.08 -4.33 -12.61
CA ALA A 221 11.77 -4.95 -12.44
C ALA A 221 11.03 -4.84 -13.77
N PRO A 222 10.58 -5.98 -14.34
CA PRO A 222 9.92 -5.97 -15.63
C PRO A 222 8.80 -4.93 -15.55
N GLY A 223 8.70 -4.12 -16.61
CA GLY A 223 7.58 -3.20 -16.74
C GLY A 223 6.27 -3.97 -16.53
N LEU A 224 5.22 -3.26 -16.15
CA LEU A 224 3.90 -3.87 -15.98
C LEU A 224 3.63 -4.80 -17.18
N PRO A 225 3.05 -5.99 -16.95
CA PRO A 225 2.72 -6.90 -18.05
C PRO A 225 1.98 -6.13 -19.15
N GLU A 226 2.07 -6.56 -20.41
CA GLU A 226 1.53 -5.90 -21.63
C GLU A 226 -0.01 -5.72 -21.63
N VAL A 227 -0.67 -5.48 -20.49
CA VAL A 227 -2.12 -5.38 -20.28
C VAL A 227 -2.71 -4.14 -20.94
N TYR A 228 -1.88 -3.25 -21.46
CA TYR A 228 -2.31 -2.00 -22.06
C TYR A 228 -2.63 -2.19 -23.53
N HIS A 229 -3.89 -1.94 -23.89
CA HIS A 229 -4.30 -1.83 -25.28
C HIS A 229 -4.03 -0.42 -25.78
N GLY A 230 -2.97 -0.25 -26.56
CA GLY A 230 -2.64 1.02 -27.23
C GLY A 230 -1.34 1.67 -26.73
N PRO A 231 -0.84 2.69 -27.46
CA PRO A 231 0.37 3.39 -27.05
C PRO A 231 0.11 4.18 -25.75
N PRO A 232 1.10 4.28 -24.85
CA PRO A 232 0.98 5.11 -23.68
C PRO A 232 0.84 6.58 -24.08
N LEU A 233 -0.01 7.30 -23.36
CA LEU A 233 -0.22 8.74 -23.49
C LEU A 233 1.01 9.54 -22.99
N TRP A 234 1.85 8.92 -22.18
CA TRP A 234 3.11 9.45 -21.70
C TRP A 234 4.29 8.62 -22.24
N SER A 235 5.26 9.26 -22.87
CA SER A 235 6.36 8.56 -23.58
C SER A 235 7.76 8.81 -23.00
N ALA A 236 7.91 9.66 -21.99
CA ALA A 236 9.22 10.09 -21.48
C ALA A 236 9.87 9.11 -20.48
N GLY A 237 9.39 7.87 -20.39
CA GLY A 237 10.00 6.81 -19.58
C GLY A 237 9.38 6.61 -18.19
N ARG A 238 10.13 5.92 -17.32
CA ARG A 238 9.75 5.54 -15.95
C ARG A 238 10.13 6.64 -14.93
N GLY A 239 9.68 6.45 -13.70
CA GLY A 239 10.01 7.30 -12.55
C GLY A 239 9.09 8.52 -12.40
N PHE A 240 9.47 9.40 -11.50
CA PHE A 240 8.76 10.62 -11.19
C PHE A 240 9.53 11.80 -11.77
N SER A 241 8.83 12.71 -12.43
CA SER A 241 9.43 13.94 -12.93
C SER A 241 8.41 15.08 -12.89
N VAL A 242 8.89 16.32 -12.89
CA VAL A 242 8.03 17.51 -12.97
C VAL A 242 7.15 17.48 -14.22
N GLY A 243 7.68 17.00 -15.36
CA GLY A 243 6.88 16.84 -16.58
C GLY A 243 5.74 15.83 -16.40
N ARG A 244 6.01 14.70 -15.73
CA ARG A 244 5.02 13.65 -15.46
C ARG A 244 3.94 14.14 -14.47
N TRP A 245 4.33 14.94 -13.49
CA TRP A 245 3.40 15.62 -12.57
C TRP A 245 2.41 16.52 -13.33
N GLN A 246 2.91 17.40 -14.21
CA GLN A 246 2.04 18.28 -14.99
C GLN A 246 1.13 17.50 -15.94
N PHE A 247 1.64 16.42 -16.55
CA PHE A 247 0.82 15.52 -17.35
C PHE A 247 -0.33 14.91 -16.54
N TRP A 248 -0.05 14.30 -15.38
CA TRP A 248 -1.09 13.70 -14.53
C TRP A 248 -2.11 14.74 -14.06
N LYS A 249 -1.67 15.95 -13.69
CA LYS A 249 -2.56 17.05 -13.31
C LYS A 249 -3.53 17.41 -14.44
N GLN A 250 -3.01 17.61 -15.66
CA GLN A 250 -3.83 17.88 -16.85
C GLN A 250 -4.79 16.73 -17.18
N ARG A 251 -4.36 15.48 -16.98
CA ARG A 251 -5.21 14.29 -17.18
C ARG A 251 -6.39 14.29 -16.22
N PHE A 252 -6.17 14.51 -14.92
CA PHE A 252 -7.27 14.59 -13.96
C PHE A 252 -8.24 15.72 -14.26
N GLU A 253 -7.75 16.90 -14.65
CA GLU A 253 -8.60 18.02 -15.07
C GLU A 253 -9.50 17.62 -16.25
N THR A 254 -8.92 17.00 -17.28
CA THR A 254 -9.63 16.54 -18.47
C THR A 254 -10.69 15.49 -18.11
N LEU A 255 -10.32 14.51 -17.27
CA LEU A 255 -11.23 13.45 -16.84
C LEU A 255 -12.38 13.99 -15.98
N ALA A 256 -12.12 15.00 -15.14
CA ALA A 256 -13.16 15.67 -14.34
C ALA A 256 -14.23 16.38 -15.17
N GLN A 257 -13.97 16.64 -16.46
CA GLN A 257 -14.86 17.28 -17.42
C GLN A 257 -15.45 16.30 -18.46
N SER A 258 -14.98 15.04 -18.47
CA SER A 258 -15.33 14.06 -19.50
C SER A 258 -16.79 13.61 -19.41
N ASN A 259 -17.56 13.78 -20.49
CA ASN A 259 -18.93 13.25 -20.60
C ASN A 259 -19.00 11.71 -20.74
N ARG A 260 -17.86 11.04 -20.88
CA ARG A 260 -17.76 9.57 -20.97
C ARG A 260 -17.68 8.89 -19.60
N LEU A 261 -17.47 9.65 -18.53
CA LEU A 261 -17.35 9.13 -17.17
C LEU A 261 -18.61 9.40 -16.35
N SER A 262 -18.88 8.54 -15.37
CA SER A 262 -19.91 8.78 -14.38
C SER A 262 -19.58 10.00 -13.50
N ASP A 263 -20.60 10.57 -12.87
CA ASP A 263 -20.46 11.73 -11.97
C ASP A 263 -19.54 11.43 -10.78
N GLU A 264 -19.57 10.20 -10.27
CA GLU A 264 -18.70 9.73 -9.20
C GLU A 264 -17.22 9.80 -9.61
N LEU A 265 -16.88 9.27 -10.78
CA LEU A 265 -15.51 9.25 -11.29
C LEU A 265 -15.01 10.65 -11.65
N ARG A 266 -15.88 11.49 -12.22
CA ARG A 266 -15.56 12.90 -12.44
C ARG A 266 -15.28 13.61 -11.11
N GLY A 267 -16.06 13.33 -10.07
CA GLY A 267 -15.85 13.86 -8.73
C GLY A 267 -14.52 13.41 -8.11
N GLN A 268 -14.14 12.14 -8.28
CA GLN A 268 -12.84 11.62 -7.84
C GLN A 268 -11.67 12.29 -8.58
N ALA A 269 -11.76 12.39 -9.91
CA ALA A 269 -10.74 13.07 -10.71
C ALA A 269 -10.59 14.55 -10.32
N ARG A 270 -11.70 15.25 -10.04
CA ARG A 270 -11.67 16.63 -9.55
C ARG A 270 -10.96 16.75 -8.21
N ARG A 271 -11.29 15.90 -7.23
CA ARG A 271 -10.61 15.93 -5.92
C ARG A 271 -9.12 15.69 -6.03
N ALA A 272 -8.70 14.76 -6.89
CA ALA A 272 -7.29 14.49 -7.16
C ALA A 272 -6.60 15.72 -7.79
N HIS A 273 -7.20 16.32 -8.82
CA HIS A 273 -6.71 17.56 -9.42
C HIS A 273 -6.56 18.68 -8.38
N ASP A 274 -7.58 18.91 -7.55
CA ASP A 274 -7.57 19.97 -6.54
C ASP A 274 -6.48 19.71 -5.47
N ALA A 275 -6.23 18.45 -5.12
CA ALA A 275 -5.11 18.10 -4.24
C ALA A 275 -3.76 18.44 -4.86
N MET A 276 -3.58 18.16 -6.16
CA MET A 276 -2.36 18.52 -6.88
C MET A 276 -2.19 20.03 -7.02
N VAL A 277 -3.28 20.80 -7.23
CA VAL A 277 -3.23 22.27 -7.27
C VAL A 277 -2.79 22.82 -5.92
N ARG A 278 -3.38 22.36 -4.81
CA ARG A 278 -3.00 22.81 -3.46
C ARG A 278 -1.52 22.57 -3.13
N VAL A 279 -0.91 21.52 -3.66
CA VAL A 279 0.50 21.20 -3.45
C VAL A 279 1.45 22.07 -4.30
N ASP A 280 0.96 22.64 -5.40
CA ASP A 280 1.71 23.57 -6.24
C ASP A 280 1.65 25.03 -5.73
N GLU A 281 0.75 25.35 -4.80
CA GLU A 281 0.56 26.67 -4.16
C GLU A 281 1.51 26.90 -2.97
#